data_AF-A0A239GN95-F1
#
_entry.id   AF-A0A239GN95-F1
#
_cell.length_a   1.000
_cell.length_b   1.000
_cell.length_c   1.000
_cell.angle_alpha   90.00
_cell.angle_beta   90.00
_cell.angle_gamma   90.00
#
_symmetry.space_group_name_H-M   'P 1'
#
loop_
_entity.id
_entity.type
_entity.pdbx_description
1 polymer ?
#
loop_
_entity_poly.entity_id
_entity_poly.type
_entity_poly.pdbx_seq_one_letter_code
_entity_poly.pdbx_strand_id
1 'polypeptide(L)' 'MVDQGIAARDSKDPAGPVLGFAPVEWRRFVDEVKRGTFDLP' A
#
# COMPACT_ATOMS: atom_id res chain seq x y z
N MET A 1 6.82 16.37 -14.37
CA MET A 1 7.46 15.34 -13.53
C MET A 1 6.39 14.32 -13.25
N VAL A 2 6.57 13.05 -13.65
CA VAL A 2 5.60 12.01 -13.29
C VAL A 2 5.71 11.79 -11.79
N ASP A 3 4.58 11.83 -11.10
CA ASP A 3 4.50 11.53 -9.68
C ASP A 3 4.97 10.08 -9.51
N GLN A 4 6.10 9.85 -8.84
CA GLN A 4 6.62 8.49 -8.66
C GLN A 4 5.66 7.73 -7.75
N GLY A 5 5.04 6.68 -8.29
CA GLY A 5 4.13 5.81 -7.53
C GLY A 5 4.83 5.12 -6.35
N ILE A 6 4.03 4.67 -5.38
CA ILE A 6 4.49 3.97 -4.19
C ILE A 6 4.28 2.47 -4.39
N ALA A 7 5.31 1.68 -4.19
CA ALA A 7 5.27 0.22 -4.31
C ALA A 7 5.40 -0.44 -2.93
N ALA A 8 4.48 -1.34 -2.60
CA ALA A 8 4.52 -2.16 -1.39
C ALA A 8 4.69 -3.63 -1.78
N ARG A 9 5.57 -4.33 -1.07
CA ARG A 9 5.78 -5.78 -1.23
C ARG A 9 6.02 -6.40 0.13
N ASP A 10 5.85 -7.72 0.21
CA ASP A 10 6.34 -8.46 1.37
C ASP A 10 7.87 -8.43 1.38
N SER A 11 8.44 -8.01 2.50
CA SER A 11 9.90 -8.01 2.67
C SER A 11 10.45 -9.43 2.80
N LYS A 12 9.64 -10.39 3.27
CA LYS A 12 9.98 -11.80 3.49
C LYS A 12 9.82 -12.66 2.24
N ASP A 13 9.07 -12.20 1.25
CA ASP A 13 8.97 -12.82 -0.07
C ASP A 13 9.36 -11.81 -1.18
N PRO A 14 10.66 -11.63 -1.45
CA PRO A 14 11.14 -10.68 -2.47
C PRO A 14 10.72 -11.03 -3.90
N ALA A 15 10.35 -12.28 -4.17
CA ALA A 15 9.87 -12.74 -5.48
C ALA A 15 8.34 -12.65 -5.62
N GLY A 16 7.64 -12.33 -4.54
CA GLY A 16 6.19 -12.22 -4.49
C GLY A 16 5.64 -10.98 -5.20
N PRO A 17 4.30 -10.83 -5.20
CA PRO A 17 3.63 -9.73 -5.87
C PRO A 17 3.95 -8.36 -5.24
N VAL A 18 3.96 -7.34 -6.10
CA VAL A 18 4.13 -5.93 -5.71
C VAL A 18 2.82 -5.18 -5.93
N LEU A 19 2.33 -4.51 -4.90
CA LEU A 19 1.18 -3.61 -4.99
C LEU A 19 1.65 -2.20 -5.32
N GLY A 20 1.15 -1.63 -6.42
CA GLY A 20 1.45 -0.26 -6.84
C GLY A 20 0.33 0.71 -6.51
N PHE A 21 0.67 1.88 -5.96
CA PHE A 21 -0.25 2.93 -5.57
C PHE A 21 0.14 4.27 -6.21
N ALA A 22 -0.85 5.07 -6.60
CA ALA A 22 -0.64 6.51 -6.72
C ALA A 22 -0.44 7.13 -5.33
N PRO A 23 0.30 8.24 -5.18
CA PRO A 23 0.58 8.80 -3.85
C PRO A 23 -0.67 9.17 -3.03
N VAL A 24 -1.73 9.65 -3.69
CA VAL A 24 -3.01 9.95 -3.03
C VAL A 24 -3.70 8.68 -2.51
N GLU A 25 -3.67 7.60 -3.29
CA GLU A 25 -4.28 6.32 -2.91
C GLU A 25 -3.50 5.64 -1.78
N TRP A 26 -2.16 5.74 -1.78
CA TRP A 26 -1.34 5.26 -0.65
C TRP A 26 -1.71 5.95 0.66
N ARG A 27 -1.88 7.28 0.63
CA ARG A 27 -2.25 8.04 1.83
C ARG A 27 -3.62 7.62 2.34
N ARG A 28 -4.60 7.47 1.45
CA ARG A 28 -5.93 6.98 1.78
C ARG A 28 -5.89 5.58 2.39
N PHE A 29 -5.16 4.65 1.75
CA PHE A 29 -5.01 3.28 2.23
C PHE A 29 -4.44 3.24 3.66
N VAL A 30 -3.36 3.98 3.94
CA VAL A 30 -2.77 4.06 5.28
C VAL A 30 -3.74 4.62 6.31
N ASP A 31 -4.54 5.62 5.95
CA ASP A 31 -5.54 6.20 6.85
C ASP A 31 -6.69 5.22 7.14
N GLU A 32 -7.11 4.40 6.17
CA GLU A 32 -8.11 3.34 6.35
C GLU A 32 -7.57 2.18 7.21
N VAL A 33 -6.31 1.76 7.00
CA VAL A 33 -5.63 0.78 7.86
C VAL A 33 -5.61 1.24 9.31
N LYS A 34 -5.23 2.50 9.56
CA LYS A 34 -5.22 3.07 10.92
C LYS A 34 -6.60 3.11 11.60
N ARG A 35 -7.67 3.10 10.81
CA ARG A 35 -9.05 3.05 11.31
C ARG A 35 -9.54 1.63 11.60
N GLY A 36 -8.71 0.60 11.34
CA GLY A 36 -9.11 -0.80 11.48
C GLY A 36 -10.10 -1.26 10.40
N THR A 37 -10.19 -0.55 9.28
CA THR A 37 -11.17 -0.85 8.22
C THR A 37 -10.98 -2.25 7.61
N PHE A 38 -9.75 -2.78 7.68
CA PHE A 38 -9.38 -4.07 7.11
C PHE A 38 -9.10 -5.15 8.17
N ASP A 39 -9.44 -4.89 9.43
CA ASP A 39 -9.25 -5.88 10.48
C ASP A 39 -10.19 -7.07 10.28
N LEU A 40 -9.69 -8.27 10.50
CA LEU A 40 -10.49 -9.49 10.44
C LEU A 40 -11.35 -9.63 11.71
N PRO A 41 -12.50 -10.32 11.65
CA PRO A 41 -13.32 -10.63 12.81
C PRO A 41 -12.59 -11.42 13.90
#